data_AF-X1TET5-F1
#
_entry.id   AF-X1TET5-F1
#
_cell.length_a   1.000
_cell.length_b   1.000
_cell.length_c   1.000
_cell.angle_alpha   90.00
_cell.angle_beta   90.00
_cell.angle_gamma   90.00
#
_symmetry.space_group_name_H-M   'P 1'
#
loop_
_entity.id
_entity.type
_entity.pdbx_description
1 polymer ?
#
loop_
_entity_poly.entity_id
_entity_poly.type
_entity_poly.pdbx_seq_one_letter_code
_entity_poly.pdbx_strand_id
1 'polypeptide(L)' 'HLGALGTNISKLRPEFDPRTHGYKKLSELIKGYPDTFELQARGTSGVGGSILYARHRQPSL' A
#
# COMPACT_ATOMS: atom_id res chain seq x y z
N HIS A 1 -7.92 -0.05 -0.09
CA HIS A 1 -7.59 -1.27 -0.83
C HIS A 1 -6.30 -1.04 -1.60
N LEU A 2 -5.28 -1.86 -1.41
CA LEU A 2 -3.92 -1.63 -1.94
C LEU A 2 -3.84 -1.83 -3.46
N GLY A 3 -4.55 -2.82 -4.01
CA GLY A 3 -4.64 -3.02 -5.47
C GLY A 3 -5.15 -1.76 -6.20
N ALA A 4 -6.30 -1.24 -5.79
CA ALA A 4 -6.84 0.02 -6.31
C ALA A 4 -5.88 1.23 -6.14
N LEU A 5 -5.13 1.30 -5.03
CA LEU A 5 -4.09 2.33 -4.87
C LEU A 5 -3.00 2.20 -5.94
N GLY A 6 -2.49 1.00 -6.18
CA GLY A 6 -1.51 0.74 -7.24
C GLY A 6 -2.04 1.15 -8.63
N THR A 7 -3.28 0.78 -8.96
CA THR A 7 -3.92 1.20 -10.21
C THR A 7 -4.01 2.73 -10.33
N ASN A 8 -4.35 3.42 -9.23
CA ASN A 8 -4.43 4.88 -9.24
C ASN A 8 -3.04 5.53 -9.41
N ILE A 9 -2.01 5.00 -8.75
CA ILE A 9 -0.63 5.47 -8.90
C ILE A 9 -0.19 5.31 -10.35
N SER A 10 -0.39 4.15 -10.99
CA SER A 10 0.00 3.94 -12.38
C SER A 10 -0.71 4.89 -13.37
N LYS A 11 -1.94 5.33 -13.05
CA LYS A 11 -2.67 6.33 -13.86
C LYS A 11 -2.09 7.73 -13.70
N LEU A 12 -1.74 8.13 -12.48
CA LEU A 12 -1.26 9.48 -12.17
C LEU A 12 0.24 9.65 -12.43
N ARG A 13 1.02 8.58 -12.24
CA ARG A 13 2.48 8.54 -12.29
C ARG A 13 2.93 7.21 -12.94
N PRO A 14 2.84 7.09 -14.27
CA PRO A 14 3.22 5.86 -14.98
C PRO A 14 4.66 5.42 -14.72
N GLU A 15 5.56 6.38 -14.51
CA GLU A 15 6.99 6.15 -14.22
C GLU A 15 7.26 5.58 -12.80
N PHE A 16 6.23 5.48 -11.96
CA PHE A 16 6.42 4.97 -10.60
C PHE A 16 6.60 3.44 -10.61
N ASP A 17 7.76 2.97 -10.12
CA ASP A 17 8.04 1.55 -9.87
C ASP A 17 8.61 1.37 -8.44
N PRO A 18 7.98 0.58 -7.56
CA PRO A 18 8.53 0.25 -6.23
C PRO A 18 9.96 -0.29 -6.25
N ARG A 19 10.41 -0.90 -7.36
CA ARG A 19 11.75 -1.46 -7.50
C ARG A 19 12.84 -0.40 -7.56
N THR A 20 12.54 0.81 -8.03
CA THR A 20 13.50 1.93 -7.99
C THR A 20 13.79 2.39 -6.56
N HIS A 21 12.92 2.01 -5.62
CA HIS A 21 13.08 2.23 -4.18
C HIS A 21 13.61 0.99 -3.44
N GLY A 22 14.00 -0.07 -4.14
CA GLY A 22 14.53 -1.30 -3.54
C GLY A 22 13.47 -2.31 -3.05
N TYR A 23 12.20 -2.13 -3.40
CA TYR A 23 11.11 -3.02 -2.96
C TYR A 23 10.53 -3.83 -4.13
N LYS A 24 10.18 -5.09 -3.90
CA LYS A 24 9.64 -5.96 -4.98
C LYS A 24 8.16 -5.70 -5.23
N LYS A 25 7.45 -5.15 -4.25
CA LYS A 25 6.00 -4.89 -4.29
C LYS A 25 5.67 -3.56 -3.62
N LEU A 26 4.58 -2.92 -4.08
CA LEU A 26 4.04 -1.72 -3.46
C LEU A 26 3.71 -1.94 -1.97
N SER A 27 3.24 -3.12 -1.57
CA SER A 27 2.98 -3.46 -0.16
C SER A 27 4.24 -3.37 0.71
N GLU A 28 5.39 -3.81 0.19
CA GLU A 28 6.66 -3.78 0.91
C GLU A 28 7.18 -2.36 1.01
N LEU A 29 7.07 -1.59 -0.08
CA LEU A 29 7.40 -0.17 -0.09
C LEU A 29 6.60 0.58 0.97
N ILE A 30 5.27 0.47 0.98
CA ILE A 30 4.42 1.14 1.97
C ILE A 30 4.77 0.70 3.40
N LYS A 31 5.05 -0.60 3.62
CA LYS A 31 5.47 -1.13 4.91
C LYS A 31 6.85 -0.58 5.35
N GLY A 32 7.71 -0.20 4.40
CA GLY A 32 9.02 0.39 4.65
C GLY A 32 9.00 1.83 5.18
N TYR A 33 7.86 2.52 5.12
CA TYR A 33 7.68 3.89 5.63
C TYR A 33 6.59 3.92 6.73
N PRO A 34 6.81 3.26 7.88
CA PRO A 34 5.80 3.12 8.93
C PRO A 34 5.47 4.43 9.65
N ASP A 35 6.31 5.46 9.53
CA ASP A 35 6.04 6.78 10.11
C ASP A 35 5.05 7.59 9.26
N THR A 36 4.99 7.30 7.95
CA THR A 36 4.10 7.99 7.01
C THR A 36 2.84 7.19 6.71
N PHE A 37 2.94 5.86 6.70
CA PHE A 37 1.84 4.98 6.30
C PHE A 37 1.57 3.87 7.30
N GLU A 38 0.31 3.50 7.44
CA GLU A 38 -0.08 2.26 8.09
C GLU A 38 -0.68 1.30 7.08
N LEU A 39 -0.25 0.04 7.16
CA LEU A 39 -0.76 -1.06 6.33
C LEU A 39 -1.62 -1.99 7.19
N GLN A 40 -2.89 -2.15 6.81
CA GLN A 40 -3.86 -3.01 7.49
C GLN A 40 -4.30 -4.17 6.60
N ALA A 41 -4.24 -5.39 7.13
CA ALA A 41 -4.86 -6.55 6.54
C ALA A 41 -6.27 -6.71 7.11
N ARG A 42 -7.29 -6.68 6.25
CA ARG A 42 -8.68 -6.96 6.62
C ARG A 42 -9.07 -8.31 6.04
N GLY A 43 -9.43 -9.26 6.90
CA GLY A 43 -9.95 -10.56 6.46
C GLY A 43 -11.22 -10.39 5.62
N THR A 44 -11.38 -11.22 4.61
CA THR A 44 -12.63 -11.30 3.84
C THR A 44 -13.49 -12.42 4.42
N SER A 45 -14.72 -12.12 4.82
CA SER A 45 -15.66 -13.15 5.28
C SER A 45 -15.95 -14.13 4.15
N GLY A 46 -15.57 -15.40 4.32
CA GLY A 46 -15.98 -16.52 3.46
C GLY A 46 -14.88 -17.22 2.65
N VAL A 47 -13.74 -16.57 2.41
CA VAL A 47 -12.59 -17.18 1.70
C VAL A 47 -11.33 -16.70 2.39
N GLY A 48 -10.36 -17.58 2.67
CA GLY A 48 -9.14 -17.32 3.46
C GLY A 48 -8.15 -16.27 2.91
N GLY A 49 -8.63 -15.27 2.18
CA GLY A 49 -7.90 -14.10 1.75
C GLY A 49 -7.97 -12.95 2.75
N SER A 50 -6.96 -12.07 2.66
CA SER A 50 -6.97 -10.77 3.33
C SER A 50 -6.75 -9.68 2.30
N ILE A 51 -7.52 -8.59 2.40
CA ILE A 51 -7.35 -7.40 1.58
C ILE A 51 -6.46 -6.43 2.35
N LEU A 52 -5.39 -5.96 1.71
CA LEU A 52 -4.52 -4.94 2.27
C LEU A 52 -5.09 -3.53 2.02
N TYR A 53 -4.96 -2.66 3.01
CA TYR A 53 -5.30 -1.24 2.96
C TYR A 53 -4.09 -0.45 3.42
N ALA A 54 -3.68 0.55 2.65
CA ALA A 54 -2.73 1.55 3.08
C ALA A 54 -3.50 2.81 3.51
N ARG A 55 -3.10 3.44 4.61
CA ARG A 55 -3.57 4.77 4.99
C ARG A 55 -2.40 5.67 5.34
N HIS A 56 -2.56 6.97 5.12
CA HIS A 56 -1.62 7.96 5.60
C HIS A 56 -1.77 8.13 7.13
N ARG A 57 -0.65 8.14 7.85
CA ARG A 57 -0.64 8.48 9.28
C ARG A 57 -0.74 9.99 9.38
N GLN A 58 -1.86 10.49 9.85
CA GLN A 58 -1.91 11.88 10.28
C GLN A 58 -1.10 11.96 11.58
N PRO A 59 -0.10 12.86 11.69
CA PRO A 59 0.50 13.15 12.99
C PRO A 59 -0.63 13.62 13.90
N SER A 60 -0.80 12.95 15.03
CA SER A 60 -1.63 13.46 16.11
C SER A 60 -1.00 14.76 16.59
N LEU A 61 -1.67 15.88 16.29
CA LEU A 61 -1.38 17.19 16.87
C LEU A 61 -1.42 17.12 18.40
#